data_AF-A0A7T5RUC7-F1
#
_entry.id   AF-A0A7T5RUC7-F1
#
_cell.length_a   1.000
_cell.length_b   1.000
_cell.length_c   1.000
_cell.angle_alpha   90.00
_cell.angle_beta   90.00
_cell.angle_gamma   90.00
#
_symmetry.space_group_name_H-M   'P 1'
#
loop_
_entity.id
_entity.type
_entity.pdbx_description
1 polymer ?
#
loop_
_entity_poly.entity_id
_entity_poly.type
_entity_poly.pdbx_seq_one_letter_code
_entity_poly.pdbx_strand_id
1 'polypeptide(L)'
;MSKALYRKYRSKSLSEVMGQSHVTNVLARSLEQGRVAHAYLLTGPRGVGKTSIARILAYEINKLPYDETATHLDIIEIDAASNNGVEDVRDLREKVQIAPVSATKKVYIIDEVHMLSKAAFNALLKTLEEPPEHAVFILATTDVDKLPATIISRTQRFSLRAISQKDAIDHLRHIATGEKIKIDDGALELIATRGDGSFRDSISLLDQLRSLADSKEGITRKLVEDSLGLAPADHVDKLLAAYEAKDLKVIVDLLDESDKSGIQPSVLVSQLIQTVRSTIAEKPQFITLLDQLLEVAKSSQPNIKLLTVLAAHTVRPKVAALAAPPLEVSAPIAELEKQATKPAPKIVSQTPISHKSPAKPAAPATQKQTPAKQDAPTPMGTGNDLNWEQLLEYAHQNFVAIYSVLSKCSYERSDDTLVLYTGNAFYKKKLDDAKHRGNLFKALAETGAGGMTIETIGTPPPPKDSTAAAVAAIMGGGEEVNVAE
;
A
#
# COMPACT_ATOMS: atom_id res chain seq x y z
N MET A 1 0.77 26.74 25.37
CA MET A 1 1.25 26.60 23.98
C MET A 1 0.14 27.05 23.06
N SER A 2 0.43 27.86 22.03
CA SER A 2 -0.55 28.20 20.99
C SER A 2 -1.01 26.93 20.27
N LYS A 3 -2.31 26.81 20.00
CA LYS A 3 -2.88 25.70 19.25
C LYS A 3 -2.41 25.77 17.79
N ALA A 4 -1.95 24.65 17.23
CA ALA A 4 -1.52 24.57 15.82
C ALA A 4 -2.65 24.99 14.86
N LEU A 5 -2.29 25.67 13.76
CA LEU A 5 -3.27 26.29 12.85
C LEU A 5 -4.26 25.28 12.27
N TYR A 6 -3.81 24.09 11.87
CA TYR A 6 -4.69 23.07 11.30
C TYR A 6 -5.76 22.57 12.28
N ARG A 7 -5.53 22.72 13.60
CA ARG A 7 -6.56 22.44 14.60
C ARG A 7 -7.44 23.65 14.88
N LYS A 8 -6.87 24.87 14.85
CA LYS A 8 -7.61 26.11 15.09
C LYS A 8 -8.64 26.39 13.98
N TYR A 9 -8.26 26.13 12.74
CA TYR A 9 -9.08 26.34 11.53
C TYR A 9 -9.79 25.06 11.06
N ARG A 10 -10.02 24.12 11.96
CA ARG A 10 -10.82 22.94 11.65
C ARG A 10 -12.28 23.35 11.48
N SER A 11 -12.90 22.97 10.36
CA SER A 11 -14.32 23.24 10.09
C SER A 11 -15.21 22.74 11.24
N LYS A 12 -16.21 23.54 11.59
CA LYS A 12 -17.16 23.27 12.70
C LYS A 12 -18.56 22.92 12.24
N SER A 13 -18.87 23.15 10.96
CA SER A 13 -20.16 22.89 10.33
C SER A 13 -19.97 22.36 8.92
N LEU A 14 -20.98 21.65 8.37
CA LEU A 14 -20.88 21.10 7.01
C LEU A 14 -20.72 22.19 5.93
N SER A 15 -21.18 23.40 6.18
CA SER A 15 -21.04 24.56 5.28
C SER A 15 -19.64 25.16 5.26
N GLU A 16 -18.86 25.01 6.34
CA GLU A 16 -17.46 25.45 6.43
C GLU A 16 -16.47 24.49 5.76
N VAL A 17 -16.93 23.31 5.34
CA VAL A 17 -16.05 22.31 4.70
C VAL A 17 -15.80 22.70 3.25
N MET A 18 -14.58 23.14 2.97
CA MET A 18 -14.17 23.59 1.64
C MET A 18 -13.86 22.41 0.69
N GLY A 19 -14.16 22.57 -0.60
CA GLY A 19 -13.79 21.62 -1.66
C GLY A 19 -14.54 20.27 -1.67
N GLN A 20 -15.52 20.05 -0.77
CA GLN A 20 -16.26 18.78 -0.66
C GLN A 20 -17.78 18.93 -0.76
N SER A 21 -18.25 19.93 -1.52
CA SER A 21 -19.68 20.27 -1.64
C SER A 21 -20.55 19.11 -2.13
N HIS A 22 -20.00 18.20 -2.94
CA HIS A 22 -20.74 17.00 -3.40
C HIS A 22 -21.06 16.02 -2.28
N VAL A 23 -20.28 15.99 -1.19
CA VAL A 23 -20.55 15.16 -0.01
C VAL A 23 -21.39 15.93 1.00
N THR A 24 -20.97 17.15 1.34
CA THR A 24 -21.58 17.93 2.43
C THR A 24 -23.03 18.29 2.13
N ASN A 25 -23.36 18.62 0.87
CA ASN A 25 -24.73 18.91 0.46
C ASN A 25 -25.66 17.68 0.57
N VAL A 26 -25.14 16.48 0.29
CA VAL A 26 -25.93 15.24 0.39
C VAL A 26 -26.16 14.89 1.85
N LEU A 27 -25.12 15.00 2.68
CA LEU A 27 -25.24 14.79 4.13
C LEU A 27 -26.22 15.78 4.77
N ALA A 28 -26.09 17.08 4.48
CA ALA A 28 -26.97 18.11 5.01
C ALA A 28 -28.44 17.83 4.67
N ARG A 29 -28.75 17.54 3.40
CA ARG A 29 -30.11 17.17 2.96
C ARG A 29 -30.64 15.91 3.65
N SER A 30 -29.79 14.91 3.86
CA SER A 30 -30.18 13.66 4.54
C SER A 30 -30.58 13.94 5.99
N LEU A 31 -29.81 14.79 6.68
CA LEU A 31 -30.06 15.20 8.06
C LEU A 31 -31.33 16.04 8.19
N GLU A 32 -31.55 17.00 7.28
CA GLU A 32 -32.79 17.79 7.21
C GLU A 32 -34.04 16.90 7.05
N GLN A 33 -33.93 15.82 6.27
CA GLN A 33 -35.01 14.86 6.06
C GLN A 33 -35.16 13.84 7.20
N GLY A 34 -34.31 13.90 8.24
CA GLY A 34 -34.29 12.92 9.33
C GLY A 34 -33.84 11.52 8.90
N ARG A 35 -33.19 11.39 7.74
CA ARG A 35 -32.71 10.11 7.20
C ARG A 35 -31.27 9.88 7.66
N VAL A 36 -31.12 9.26 8.82
CA VAL A 36 -29.82 8.85 9.37
C VAL A 36 -29.59 7.38 9.07
N ALA A 37 -28.49 7.07 8.39
CA ALA A 37 -28.05 5.69 8.17
C ALA A 37 -27.42 5.13 9.45
N HIS A 38 -27.49 3.81 9.63
CA HIS A 38 -26.82 3.15 10.75
C HIS A 38 -25.29 3.15 10.60
N ALA A 39 -24.77 3.26 9.38
CA ALA A 39 -23.33 3.31 9.13
C ALA A 39 -22.95 4.17 7.91
N TYR A 40 -21.93 5.02 8.09
CA TYR A 40 -21.32 5.88 7.09
C TYR A 40 -19.87 5.48 6.85
N LEU A 41 -19.41 5.53 5.60
CA LEU A 41 -18.02 5.28 5.25
C LEU A 41 -17.43 6.47 4.47
N LEU A 42 -16.58 7.25 5.13
CA LEU A 42 -15.83 8.37 4.56
C LEU A 42 -14.50 7.87 4.00
N THR A 43 -14.32 8.00 2.69
CA THR A 43 -13.12 7.57 1.96
C THR A 43 -12.42 8.75 1.32
N GLY A 44 -11.10 8.71 1.20
CA GLY A 44 -10.34 9.71 0.45
C GLY A 44 -8.94 9.95 0.99
N PRO A 45 -8.10 10.72 0.29
CA PRO A 45 -6.71 10.98 0.69
C PRO A 45 -6.58 11.56 2.11
N ARG A 46 -5.38 11.49 2.69
CA ARG A 46 -5.14 12.09 4.02
C ARG A 46 -5.35 13.61 3.97
N GLY A 47 -5.79 14.18 5.09
CA GLY A 47 -5.91 15.65 5.23
C GLY A 47 -6.99 16.35 4.42
N VAL A 48 -7.89 15.62 3.74
CA VAL A 48 -9.02 16.20 2.98
C VAL A 48 -10.27 16.50 3.82
N GLY A 49 -10.23 16.23 5.13
CA GLY A 49 -11.32 16.57 6.06
C GLY A 49 -12.22 15.41 6.53
N LYS A 50 -11.87 14.14 6.26
CA LYS A 50 -12.65 12.96 6.68
C LYS A 50 -13.07 13.00 8.16
N THR A 51 -12.09 13.08 9.06
CA THR A 51 -12.32 13.11 10.51
C THR A 51 -13.08 14.38 10.94
N SER A 52 -12.95 15.50 10.22
CA SER A 52 -13.72 16.70 10.50
C SER A 52 -15.19 16.50 10.15
N ILE A 53 -15.49 16.01 8.94
CA ILE A 53 -16.86 15.68 8.52
C ILE A 53 -17.46 14.64 9.46
N ALA A 54 -16.70 13.62 9.87
CA ALA A 54 -17.19 12.60 10.80
C ALA A 54 -17.65 13.19 12.13
N ARG A 55 -16.85 14.08 12.73
CA ARG A 55 -17.21 14.76 13.97
C ARG A 55 -18.42 15.66 13.77
N ILE A 56 -18.41 16.53 12.76
CA ILE A 56 -19.54 17.43 12.47
C ILE A 56 -20.84 16.63 12.31
N LEU A 57 -20.81 15.54 11.53
CA LEU A 57 -21.94 14.65 11.33
C LEU A 57 -22.44 14.04 12.65
N ALA A 58 -21.55 13.63 13.55
CA ALA A 58 -21.93 13.07 14.85
C ALA A 58 -22.70 14.08 15.74
N TYR A 59 -22.28 15.34 15.73
CA TYR A 59 -22.97 16.41 16.47
C TYR A 59 -24.29 16.78 15.79
N GLU A 60 -24.32 16.88 14.46
CA GLU A 60 -25.55 17.22 13.72
C GLU A 60 -26.62 16.12 13.80
N ILE A 61 -26.25 14.83 13.77
CA ILE A 61 -27.18 13.71 13.99
C ILE A 61 -27.90 13.85 15.33
N ASN A 62 -27.18 14.27 16.36
CA ASN A 62 -27.72 14.44 17.71
C ASN A 62 -28.29 15.84 17.97
N LYS A 63 -28.28 16.74 16.97
CA LYS A 63 -28.68 18.16 17.10
C LYS A 63 -27.97 18.87 18.26
N LEU A 64 -26.73 18.48 18.54
CA LEU A 64 -25.91 19.07 19.58
C LEU A 64 -25.11 20.25 19.01
N PRO A 65 -24.86 21.31 19.80
CA PRO A 65 -23.93 22.34 19.39
C PRO A 65 -22.53 21.73 19.23
N TYR A 66 -21.86 22.03 18.12
CA TYR A 66 -20.50 21.54 17.89
C TYR A 66 -19.55 22.18 18.90
N ASP A 67 -18.92 21.34 19.73
CA ASP A 67 -17.88 21.74 20.68
C ASP A 67 -16.67 20.84 20.49
N GLU A 68 -15.55 21.44 20.07
CA GLU A 68 -14.29 20.73 19.84
C GLU A 68 -13.59 20.35 21.17
N THR A 69 -13.96 20.99 22.28
CA THR A 69 -13.32 20.85 23.60
C THR A 69 -14.07 19.90 24.53
N ALA A 70 -15.39 19.76 24.34
CA ALA A 70 -16.21 18.84 25.11
C ALA A 70 -16.32 17.47 24.41
N THR A 71 -15.74 16.44 25.02
CA THR A 71 -16.02 15.05 24.64
C THR A 71 -17.41 14.68 25.13
N HIS A 72 -18.35 14.48 24.22
CA HIS A 72 -19.69 14.00 24.56
C HIS A 72 -19.64 12.49 24.86
N LEU A 73 -20.25 12.03 25.95
CA LEU A 73 -20.20 10.62 26.37
C LEU A 73 -20.76 9.65 25.32
N ASP A 74 -21.77 10.09 24.57
CA ASP A 74 -22.39 9.32 23.49
C ASP A 74 -21.72 9.50 22.11
N ILE A 75 -20.61 10.25 22.01
CA ILE A 75 -19.80 10.34 20.79
C ILE A 75 -18.43 9.76 21.09
N ILE A 76 -18.20 8.53 20.60
CA ILE A 76 -17.01 7.76 20.90
C ILE A 76 -16.11 7.76 19.66
N GLU A 77 -14.93 8.34 19.78
CA GLU A 77 -13.92 8.38 18.73
C GLU A 77 -12.81 7.36 19.02
N ILE A 78 -12.53 6.50 18.05
CA ILE A 78 -11.54 5.42 18.13
C ILE A 78 -10.59 5.58 16.96
N ASP A 79 -9.31 5.70 17.26
CA ASP A 79 -8.26 5.58 16.27
C ASP A 79 -7.90 4.11 16.09
N ALA A 80 -8.25 3.54 14.94
CA ALA A 80 -8.00 2.13 14.64
C ALA A 80 -6.50 1.84 14.46
N ALA A 81 -5.64 2.83 14.24
CA ALA A 81 -4.20 2.59 14.21
C ALA A 81 -3.66 2.19 15.61
N SER A 82 -4.26 2.73 16.66
CA SER A 82 -3.89 2.50 18.06
C SER A 82 -4.73 1.40 18.74
N ASN A 83 -5.94 1.14 18.24
CA ASN A 83 -6.91 0.19 18.79
C ASN A 83 -7.33 -0.84 17.72
N ASN A 84 -6.36 -1.57 17.16
CA ASN A 84 -6.58 -2.52 16.05
C ASN A 84 -6.90 -3.95 16.48
N GLY A 85 -6.90 -4.21 17.78
CA GLY A 85 -7.06 -5.54 18.37
C GLY A 85 -8.48 -6.08 18.26
N VAL A 86 -8.60 -7.41 18.35
CA VAL A 86 -9.91 -8.08 18.39
C VAL A 86 -10.64 -7.78 19.69
N GLU A 87 -9.92 -7.72 20.81
CA GLU A 87 -10.50 -7.43 22.12
C GLU A 87 -11.05 -6.00 22.17
N ASP A 88 -10.33 -5.00 21.64
CA ASP A 88 -10.81 -3.60 21.56
C ASP A 88 -12.17 -3.50 20.85
N VAL A 89 -12.34 -4.24 19.75
CA VAL A 89 -13.59 -4.26 18.98
C VAL A 89 -14.68 -5.11 19.65
N ARG A 90 -14.31 -6.14 20.43
CA ARG A 90 -15.28 -6.88 21.26
C ARG A 90 -15.84 -6.00 22.38
N ASP A 91 -14.97 -5.29 23.08
CA ASP A 91 -15.36 -4.31 24.09
C ASP A 91 -16.24 -3.22 23.49
N LEU A 92 -15.89 -2.76 22.28
CA LEU A 92 -16.73 -1.83 21.52
C LEU A 92 -18.12 -2.41 21.26
N ARG A 93 -18.20 -3.65 20.76
CA ARG A 93 -19.47 -4.32 20.45
C ARG A 93 -20.37 -4.44 21.68
N GLU A 94 -19.80 -4.74 22.85
CA GLU A 94 -20.56 -4.80 24.09
C GLU A 94 -21.11 -3.42 24.47
N LYS A 95 -20.27 -2.38 24.37
CA LYS A 95 -20.67 -0.98 24.63
C LYS A 95 -21.73 -0.45 23.65
N VAL A 96 -21.76 -0.96 22.42
CA VAL A 96 -22.75 -0.60 21.39
C VAL A 96 -24.17 -1.05 21.75
N GLN A 97 -24.32 -2.11 22.54
CA GLN A 97 -25.65 -2.56 22.99
C GLN A 97 -26.24 -1.68 24.09
N ILE A 98 -25.42 -0.82 24.71
CA ILE A 98 -25.84 0.08 25.79
C ILE A 98 -26.41 1.36 25.18
N ALA A 99 -27.66 1.65 25.53
CA ALA A 99 -28.38 2.85 25.12
C ALA A 99 -27.60 4.16 25.42
N PRO A 100 -27.86 5.25 24.67
CA PRO A 100 -27.23 6.55 24.91
C PRO A 100 -27.58 7.11 26.30
N VAL A 101 -26.67 7.88 26.89
CA VAL A 101 -26.84 8.49 28.21
C VAL A 101 -27.70 9.75 28.14
N SER A 102 -27.41 10.64 27.19
CA SER A 102 -28.08 11.95 27.08
C SER A 102 -28.40 12.37 25.64
N ALA A 103 -27.70 11.82 24.65
CA ALA A 103 -27.97 12.10 23.24
C ALA A 103 -29.06 11.21 22.65
N THR A 104 -29.57 11.57 21.47
CA THR A 104 -30.57 10.76 20.76
C THR A 104 -30.00 9.47 20.18
N LYS A 105 -28.72 9.48 19.79
CA LYS A 105 -27.98 8.39 19.17
C LYS A 105 -26.59 8.31 19.78
N LYS A 106 -26.07 7.09 19.90
CA LYS A 106 -24.70 6.80 20.28
C LYS A 106 -23.86 6.64 19.02
N VAL A 107 -22.94 7.57 18.79
CA VAL A 107 -22.18 7.67 17.54
C VAL A 107 -20.76 7.17 17.76
N TYR A 108 -20.32 6.24 16.91
CA TYR A 108 -18.99 5.64 16.93
C TYR A 108 -18.21 6.09 15.71
N ILE A 109 -17.22 6.95 15.92
CA ILE A 109 -16.29 7.38 14.87
C ILE A 109 -15.06 6.47 14.93
N ILE A 110 -14.81 5.72 13.85
CA ILE A 110 -13.62 4.86 13.74
C ILE A 110 -12.73 5.43 12.63
N ASP A 111 -11.65 6.11 13.02
CA ASP A 111 -10.69 6.68 12.08
C ASP A 111 -9.64 5.66 11.66
N GLU A 112 -9.14 5.81 10.44
CA GLU A 112 -8.24 4.87 9.75
C GLU A 112 -8.67 3.39 9.89
N VAL A 113 -9.96 3.10 9.68
CA VAL A 113 -10.56 1.76 9.90
C VAL A 113 -9.84 0.63 9.16
N HIS A 114 -9.15 0.93 8.05
CA HIS A 114 -8.33 -0.04 7.31
C HIS A 114 -7.16 -0.61 8.11
N MET A 115 -6.80 0.01 9.24
CA MET A 115 -5.76 -0.45 10.17
C MET A 115 -6.24 -1.54 11.13
N LEU A 116 -7.55 -1.82 11.19
CA LEU A 116 -8.08 -2.92 12.00
C LEU A 116 -7.55 -4.28 11.54
N SER A 117 -7.29 -5.18 12.48
CA SER A 117 -6.97 -6.56 12.16
C SER A 117 -8.16 -7.28 11.50
N LYS A 118 -7.90 -8.34 10.72
CA LYS A 118 -8.97 -9.14 10.08
C LYS A 118 -9.97 -9.69 11.09
N ALA A 119 -9.50 -10.12 12.25
CA ALA A 119 -10.36 -10.64 13.30
C ALA A 119 -11.19 -9.52 13.97
N ALA A 120 -10.64 -8.30 14.10
CA ALA A 120 -11.40 -7.12 14.54
C ALA A 120 -12.50 -6.75 13.53
N PHE A 121 -12.23 -6.79 12.22
CA PHE A 121 -13.27 -6.60 11.20
C PHE A 121 -14.42 -7.61 11.33
N ASN A 122 -14.11 -8.89 11.52
CA ASN A 122 -15.12 -9.94 11.70
C ASN A 122 -15.96 -9.72 12.98
N ALA A 123 -15.35 -9.19 14.03
CA ALA A 123 -16.06 -8.84 15.25
C ALA A 123 -17.04 -7.67 15.03
N LEU A 124 -16.65 -6.68 14.22
CA LEU A 124 -17.48 -5.51 13.87
C LEU A 124 -18.64 -5.87 12.92
N LEU A 125 -18.46 -6.86 12.03
CA LEU A 125 -19.45 -7.24 11.02
C LEU A 125 -20.81 -7.60 11.64
N LYS A 126 -20.83 -8.34 12.75
CA LYS A 126 -22.09 -8.72 13.42
C LYS A 126 -22.88 -7.48 13.85
N THR A 127 -22.18 -6.46 14.34
CA THR A 127 -22.80 -5.21 14.80
C THR A 127 -23.26 -4.33 13.64
N LEU A 128 -22.58 -4.37 12.50
CA LEU A 128 -23.00 -3.66 11.29
C LEU A 128 -24.14 -4.36 10.55
N GLU A 129 -24.27 -5.68 10.71
CA GLU A 129 -25.38 -6.47 10.15
C GLU A 129 -26.69 -6.26 10.92
N GLU A 130 -26.60 -6.26 12.25
CA GLU A 130 -27.75 -6.08 13.14
C GLU A 130 -27.48 -4.93 14.12
N PRO A 131 -27.41 -3.67 13.64
CA PRO A 131 -27.12 -2.53 14.48
C PRO A 131 -28.31 -2.20 15.39
N PRO A 132 -28.08 -1.90 16.68
CA PRO A 132 -29.13 -1.32 17.53
C PRO A 132 -29.64 -0.01 16.94
N GLU A 133 -30.95 0.27 17.04
CA GLU A 133 -31.55 1.47 16.43
C GLU A 133 -30.92 2.79 16.91
N HIS A 134 -30.36 2.81 18.13
CA HIS A 134 -29.72 3.98 18.71
C HIS A 134 -28.24 4.14 18.32
N ALA A 135 -27.63 3.14 17.69
CA ALA A 135 -26.20 3.16 17.34
C ALA A 135 -26.00 3.67 15.91
N VAL A 136 -25.00 4.54 15.72
CA VAL A 136 -24.56 5.00 14.39
C VAL A 136 -23.05 4.88 14.28
N PHE A 137 -22.57 4.28 13.20
CA PHE A 137 -21.14 4.16 12.90
C PHE A 137 -20.71 5.17 11.83
N ILE A 138 -19.58 5.82 12.04
CA ILE A 138 -18.92 6.67 11.05
C ILE A 138 -17.49 6.18 10.89
N LEU A 139 -17.25 5.43 9.82
CA LEU A 139 -15.95 4.87 9.48
C LEU A 139 -15.21 5.85 8.58
N ALA A 140 -13.93 6.10 8.84
CA ALA A 140 -13.07 6.88 7.96
C ALA A 140 -11.84 6.06 7.53
N THR A 141 -11.46 6.15 6.25
CA THR A 141 -10.25 5.48 5.74
C THR A 141 -9.56 6.29 4.65
N THR A 142 -8.23 6.24 4.64
CA THR A 142 -7.39 6.68 3.52
C THR A 142 -7.28 5.65 2.39
N ASP A 143 -7.49 4.37 2.71
CA ASP A 143 -7.30 3.24 1.80
C ASP A 143 -8.56 2.37 1.82
N VAL A 144 -9.37 2.47 0.77
CA VAL A 144 -10.64 1.73 0.67
C VAL A 144 -10.43 0.29 0.22
N ASP A 145 -9.35 0.00 -0.52
CA ASP A 145 -9.10 -1.31 -1.12
C ASP A 145 -8.68 -2.34 -0.06
N LYS A 146 -8.16 -1.87 1.07
CA LYS A 146 -7.91 -2.69 2.26
C LYS A 146 -9.16 -3.09 3.03
N LEU A 147 -10.32 -2.46 2.78
CA LEU A 147 -11.55 -2.80 3.50
C LEU A 147 -12.20 -4.04 2.87
N PRO A 148 -12.71 -4.98 3.68
CA PRO A 148 -13.55 -6.06 3.17
C PRO A 148 -14.79 -5.52 2.45
N ALA A 149 -15.14 -6.10 1.31
CA ALA A 149 -16.35 -5.75 0.56
C ALA A 149 -17.63 -5.87 1.41
N THR A 150 -17.62 -6.76 2.41
CA THR A 150 -18.71 -6.98 3.37
C THR A 150 -18.97 -5.77 4.29
N ILE A 151 -17.95 -4.96 4.58
CA ILE A 151 -18.11 -3.70 5.32
C ILE A 151 -18.66 -2.64 4.37
N ILE A 152 -18.05 -2.50 3.20
CA ILE A 152 -18.42 -1.48 2.21
C ILE A 152 -19.91 -1.61 1.85
N SER A 153 -20.39 -2.84 1.60
CA SER A 153 -21.79 -3.10 1.22
C SER A 153 -22.83 -2.74 2.28
N ARG A 154 -22.40 -2.56 3.54
CA ARG A 154 -23.28 -2.22 4.69
C ARG A 154 -23.17 -0.77 5.12
N THR A 155 -22.41 0.03 4.38
CA THR A 155 -22.17 1.44 4.72
C THR A 155 -22.65 2.35 3.60
N GLN A 156 -23.15 3.52 3.98
CA GLN A 156 -23.33 4.59 3.01
C GLN A 156 -21.98 5.24 2.73
N ARG A 157 -21.40 4.95 1.56
CA ARG A 157 -20.08 5.43 1.17
C ARG A 157 -20.12 6.85 0.62
N PHE A 158 -19.23 7.68 1.15
CA PHE A 158 -18.93 9.02 0.64
C PHE A 158 -17.44 9.11 0.32
N SER A 159 -17.13 9.57 -0.90
CA SER A 159 -15.74 9.74 -1.36
C SER A 159 -15.38 11.21 -1.43
N LEU A 160 -14.50 11.61 -0.51
CA LEU A 160 -13.86 12.92 -0.49
C LEU A 160 -12.75 12.93 -1.54
N ARG A 161 -12.62 14.05 -2.23
CA ARG A 161 -11.63 14.24 -3.31
C ARG A 161 -10.38 14.92 -2.77
N ALA A 162 -9.26 14.75 -3.47
CA ALA A 162 -8.11 15.62 -3.26
C ALA A 162 -8.52 17.08 -3.50
N ILE A 163 -7.97 17.98 -2.69
CA ILE A 163 -8.35 19.39 -2.71
C ILE A 163 -7.73 20.05 -3.95
N SER A 164 -8.50 20.92 -4.60
CA SER A 164 -7.97 21.66 -5.75
C SER A 164 -6.92 22.67 -5.29
N GLN A 165 -5.93 22.95 -6.13
CA GLN A 165 -4.89 23.92 -5.81
C GLN A 165 -5.50 25.30 -5.50
N LYS A 166 -6.56 25.69 -6.22
CA LYS A 166 -7.30 26.93 -5.98
C LYS A 166 -7.93 26.95 -4.59
N ASP A 167 -8.66 25.91 -4.20
CA ASP A 167 -9.30 25.84 -2.88
C ASP A 167 -8.27 25.86 -1.75
N ALA A 168 -7.10 25.22 -1.96
CA ALA A 168 -5.99 25.24 -1.02
C ALA A 168 -5.43 26.67 -0.85
N ILE A 169 -5.16 27.38 -1.95
CA ILE A 169 -4.68 28.77 -1.93
C ILE A 169 -5.68 29.69 -1.24
N ASP A 170 -6.97 29.59 -1.60
CA ASP A 170 -8.04 30.41 -1.01
C ASP A 170 -8.13 30.19 0.50
N HIS A 171 -8.03 28.93 0.95
CA HIS A 171 -8.03 28.61 2.38
C HIS A 171 -6.78 29.16 3.10
N LEU A 172 -5.59 28.95 2.53
CA LEU A 172 -4.34 29.45 3.11
C LEU A 172 -4.35 30.98 3.21
N ARG A 173 -4.88 31.67 2.20
CA ARG A 173 -5.06 33.13 2.21
C ARG A 173 -6.02 33.58 3.30
N HIS A 174 -7.13 32.87 3.49
CA HIS A 174 -8.07 33.14 4.57
C HIS A 174 -7.40 33.02 5.96
N ILE A 175 -6.64 31.94 6.17
CA ILE A 175 -5.88 31.71 7.41
C ILE A 175 -4.82 32.78 7.62
N ALA A 176 -4.03 33.10 6.59
CA ALA A 176 -3.00 34.13 6.66
C ALA A 176 -3.59 35.50 7.03
N THR A 177 -4.74 35.85 6.45
CA THR A 177 -5.44 37.10 6.77
C THR A 177 -5.93 37.12 8.22
N GLY A 178 -6.53 36.02 8.69
CA GLY A 178 -7.04 35.90 10.06
C GLY A 178 -5.95 35.92 11.14
N GLU A 179 -4.78 35.33 10.84
CA GLU A 179 -3.61 35.32 11.72
C GLU A 179 -2.68 36.54 11.53
N LYS A 180 -3.02 37.45 10.59
CA LYS A 180 -2.19 38.61 10.20
C LYS A 180 -0.78 38.22 9.75
N ILE A 181 -0.66 37.10 9.05
CA ILE A 181 0.59 36.62 8.45
C ILE A 181 0.77 37.32 7.11
N LYS A 182 1.89 38.04 6.94
CA LYS A 182 2.30 38.57 5.64
C LYS A 182 2.87 37.42 4.82
N ILE A 183 2.29 37.15 3.65
CA ILE A 183 2.69 36.07 2.75
C ILE A 183 2.51 36.54 1.29
N ASP A 184 3.44 36.16 0.41
CA ASP A 184 3.32 36.43 -1.02
C ASP A 184 2.48 35.36 -1.74
N ASP A 185 1.94 35.73 -2.90
CA ASP A 185 1.09 34.83 -3.69
C ASP A 185 1.88 33.62 -4.21
N GLY A 186 3.16 33.82 -4.55
CA GLY A 186 4.07 32.75 -4.97
C GLY A 186 4.32 31.69 -3.88
N ALA A 187 4.46 32.09 -2.62
CA ALA A 187 4.56 31.15 -1.50
C ALA A 187 3.25 30.42 -1.26
N LEU A 188 2.09 31.09 -1.36
CA LEU A 188 0.79 30.43 -1.24
C LEU A 188 0.63 29.32 -2.29
N GLU A 189 0.96 29.60 -3.54
CA GLU A 189 0.93 28.62 -4.63
C GLU A 189 1.90 27.46 -4.38
N LEU A 190 3.10 27.75 -3.90
CA LEU A 190 4.13 26.75 -3.63
C LEU A 190 3.75 25.85 -2.44
N ILE A 191 3.22 26.42 -1.35
CA ILE A 191 2.71 25.68 -0.20
C ILE A 191 1.50 24.81 -0.60
N ALA A 192 0.58 25.35 -1.40
CA ALA A 192 -0.57 24.60 -1.90
C ALA A 192 -0.15 23.43 -2.78
N THR A 193 0.83 23.66 -3.68
CA THR A 193 1.42 22.61 -4.53
C THR A 193 2.06 21.51 -3.69
N ARG A 194 2.84 21.90 -2.67
CA ARG A 194 3.57 20.97 -1.80
C ARG A 194 2.67 20.22 -0.82
N GLY A 195 1.49 20.77 -0.52
CA GLY A 195 0.48 20.07 0.27
C GLY A 195 -0.22 18.94 -0.48
N ASP A 196 0.02 18.74 -1.78
CA ASP A 196 -0.46 17.59 -2.58
C ASP A 196 -1.96 17.29 -2.40
N GLY A 197 -2.77 18.34 -2.41
CA GLY A 197 -4.23 18.22 -2.26
C GLY A 197 -4.71 17.87 -0.85
N SER A 198 -3.91 18.12 0.19
CA SER A 198 -4.21 17.94 1.62
C SER A 198 -4.23 19.28 2.37
N PHE A 199 -5.38 19.69 2.92
CA PHE A 199 -5.48 20.92 3.73
C PHE A 199 -4.60 20.82 4.96
N ARG A 200 -4.58 19.65 5.60
CA ARG A 200 -3.77 19.44 6.82
C ARG A 200 -2.29 19.69 6.53
N ASP A 201 -1.76 19.15 5.43
CA ASP A 201 -0.34 19.26 5.11
C ASP A 201 -0.01 20.71 4.67
N SER A 202 -0.82 21.33 3.82
CA SER A 202 -0.66 22.74 3.45
C SER A 202 -0.69 23.69 4.66
N ILE A 203 -1.65 23.53 5.57
CA ILE A 203 -1.77 24.41 6.76
C ILE A 203 -0.62 24.15 7.75
N SER A 204 -0.17 22.89 7.87
CA SER A 204 0.98 22.56 8.72
C SER A 204 2.26 23.20 8.20
N LEU A 205 2.47 23.20 6.88
CA LEU A 205 3.58 23.91 6.24
C LEU A 205 3.51 25.42 6.48
N LEU A 206 2.32 26.03 6.35
CA LEU A 206 2.13 27.46 6.66
C LEU A 206 2.48 27.79 8.12
N ASP A 207 2.05 26.97 9.08
CA ASP A 207 2.34 27.18 10.51
C ASP A 207 3.84 27.06 10.81
N GLN A 208 4.53 26.11 10.17
CA GLN A 208 5.98 25.96 10.27
C GLN A 208 6.70 27.19 9.69
N LEU A 209 6.36 27.61 8.48
CA LEU A 209 6.98 28.75 7.81
C LEU A 209 6.74 30.07 8.54
N ARG A 210 5.55 30.25 9.16
CA ARG A 210 5.26 31.41 10.01
C ARG A 210 6.27 31.55 11.15
N SER A 211 6.69 30.44 11.75
CA SER A 211 7.64 30.47 12.87
C SER A 211 9.07 30.81 12.45
N LEU A 212 9.39 30.63 11.16
CA LEU A 212 10.70 30.91 10.57
C LEU A 212 10.76 32.29 9.88
N ALA A 213 9.61 32.86 9.55
CA ALA A 213 9.53 34.10 8.80
C ALA A 213 9.89 35.34 9.63
N ASP A 214 10.62 36.26 9.01
CA ASP A 214 10.89 37.57 9.60
C ASP A 214 9.62 38.42 9.67
N SER A 215 9.43 39.11 10.81
CA SER A 215 8.24 39.93 11.07
C SER A 215 8.01 41.08 10.07
N LYS A 216 9.03 41.46 9.28
CA LYS A 216 8.95 42.56 8.29
C LYS A 216 8.70 42.06 6.87
N GLU A 217 9.37 41.00 6.45
CA GLU A 217 9.27 40.48 5.08
C GLU A 217 8.09 39.52 4.94
N GLY A 218 7.82 38.73 5.99
CA GLY A 218 6.80 37.70 5.97
C GLY A 218 7.28 36.42 5.28
N ILE A 219 6.34 35.56 4.90
CA ILE A 219 6.63 34.33 4.17
C ILE A 219 6.77 34.68 2.68
N THR A 220 7.99 34.59 2.17
CA THR A 220 8.30 34.81 0.75
C THR A 220 8.49 33.48 0.03
N ARG A 221 8.32 33.47 -1.29
CA ARG A 221 8.60 32.29 -2.12
C ARG A 221 9.99 31.73 -1.88
N LYS A 222 11.00 32.60 -1.78
CA LYS A 222 12.39 32.20 -1.53
C LYS A 222 12.53 31.51 -0.17
N LEU A 223 11.89 32.02 0.88
CA LEU A 223 11.88 31.37 2.19
C LEU A 223 11.28 29.95 2.11
N VAL A 224 10.21 29.77 1.33
CA VAL A 224 9.60 28.45 1.13
C VAL A 224 10.53 27.51 0.36
N GLU A 225 11.19 28.01 -0.69
CA GLU A 225 12.18 27.24 -1.47
C GLU A 225 13.35 26.81 -0.58
N ASP A 226 13.94 27.74 0.18
CA ASP A 226 15.06 27.49 1.09
C ASP A 226 14.65 26.52 2.23
N SER A 227 13.48 26.72 2.84
CA SER A 227 13.00 25.90 3.94
C SER A 227 12.65 24.47 3.53
N LEU A 228 12.21 24.26 2.29
CA LEU A 228 11.84 22.94 1.77
C LEU A 228 12.98 22.28 0.97
N GLY A 229 14.11 22.97 0.79
CA GLY A 229 15.24 22.50 -0.01
C GLY A 229 14.89 22.33 -1.49
N LEU A 230 14.12 23.27 -2.04
CA LEU A 230 13.66 23.23 -3.43
C LEU A 230 14.66 23.91 -4.35
N ALA A 231 14.80 23.36 -5.55
CA ALA A 231 15.47 24.07 -6.61
C ALA A 231 14.63 25.27 -7.06
N PRO A 232 15.23 26.46 -7.26
CA PRO A 232 14.56 27.58 -7.90
C PRO A 232 14.00 27.19 -9.27
N ALA A 233 12.90 27.80 -9.69
CA ALA A 233 12.27 27.48 -10.98
C ALA A 233 13.27 27.61 -12.16
N ASP A 234 14.05 28.69 -12.17
CA ASP A 234 15.09 28.92 -13.17
C ASP A 234 16.14 27.80 -13.23
N HIS A 235 16.44 27.15 -12.10
CA HIS A 235 17.40 26.05 -12.05
C HIS A 235 16.82 24.79 -12.72
N VAL A 236 15.54 24.49 -12.47
CA VAL A 236 14.83 23.38 -13.11
C VAL A 236 14.70 23.62 -14.62
N ASP A 237 14.37 24.83 -15.04
CA ASP A 237 14.25 25.20 -16.45
C ASP A 237 15.60 25.12 -17.17
N LYS A 238 16.69 25.56 -16.54
CA LYS A 238 18.06 25.41 -17.07
C LYS A 238 18.46 23.95 -17.23
N LEU A 239 18.11 23.07 -16.27
CA LEU A 239 18.38 21.63 -16.39
C LEU A 239 17.63 21.02 -17.57
N LEU A 240 16.36 21.36 -17.76
CA LEU A 240 15.56 20.88 -18.89
C LEU A 240 16.09 21.42 -20.23
N ALA A 241 16.49 22.69 -20.29
CA ALA A 241 17.11 23.29 -21.47
C ALA A 241 18.46 22.62 -21.81
N ALA A 242 19.29 22.34 -20.81
CA ALA A 242 20.56 21.64 -20.99
C ALA A 242 20.36 20.19 -21.46
N TYR A 243 19.32 19.52 -20.96
CA TYR A 243 18.89 18.21 -21.44
C TYR A 243 18.46 18.24 -22.92
N GLU A 244 17.67 19.23 -23.34
CA GLU A 244 17.31 19.42 -24.76
C GLU A 244 18.53 19.71 -25.64
N ALA A 245 19.44 20.56 -25.16
CA ALA A 245 20.68 20.90 -25.85
C ALA A 245 21.71 19.75 -25.87
N LYS A 246 21.48 18.69 -25.08
CA LYS A 246 22.40 17.56 -24.87
C LYS A 246 23.77 18.01 -24.31
N ASP A 247 23.78 19.08 -23.53
CA ASP A 247 24.99 19.63 -22.93
C ASP A 247 25.28 18.92 -21.60
N LEU A 248 26.10 17.86 -21.66
CA LEU A 248 26.47 17.07 -20.49
C LEU A 248 27.22 17.91 -19.45
N LYS A 249 28.03 18.88 -19.87
CA LYS A 249 28.85 19.67 -18.95
C LYS A 249 27.94 20.53 -18.08
N VAL A 250 27.01 21.24 -18.70
CA VAL A 250 26.05 22.10 -17.99
C VAL A 250 25.15 21.28 -17.07
N ILE A 251 24.72 20.09 -17.48
CA ILE A 251 23.93 19.19 -16.64
C ILE A 251 24.72 18.80 -15.37
N VAL A 252 25.97 18.36 -15.52
CA VAL A 252 26.83 17.98 -14.37
C VAL A 252 27.05 19.18 -13.44
N ASP A 253 27.39 20.34 -14.00
CA ASP A 253 27.64 21.55 -13.22
C ASP A 253 26.40 21.97 -12.41
N LEU A 254 25.19 21.88 -12.99
CA LEU A 254 23.93 22.20 -12.31
C LEU A 254 23.55 21.16 -11.24
N LEU A 255 23.82 19.88 -11.48
CA LEU A 255 23.60 18.83 -10.46
C LEU A 255 24.57 19.00 -9.28
N ASP A 256 25.84 19.30 -9.55
CA ASP A 256 26.83 19.60 -8.51
C ASP A 256 26.47 20.86 -7.70
N GLU A 257 25.90 21.89 -8.36
CA GLU A 257 25.36 23.08 -7.69
C GLU A 257 24.16 22.74 -6.80
N SER A 258 23.26 21.88 -7.28
CA SER A 258 22.13 21.37 -6.50
C SER A 258 22.60 20.63 -5.24
N ASP A 259 23.61 19.76 -5.36
CA ASP A 259 24.16 19.03 -4.22
C ASP A 259 24.83 19.98 -3.21
N LYS A 260 25.60 20.98 -3.69
CA LYS A 260 26.27 21.97 -2.83
C LYS A 260 25.28 22.89 -2.10
N SER A 261 24.13 23.17 -2.71
CA SER A 261 23.05 23.95 -2.10
C SER A 261 22.14 23.11 -1.19
N GLY A 262 22.39 21.80 -1.08
CA GLY A 262 21.66 20.90 -0.19
C GLY A 262 20.30 20.45 -0.74
N ILE A 263 20.04 20.64 -2.03
CA ILE A 263 18.81 20.20 -2.69
C ILE A 263 18.84 18.67 -2.79
N GLN A 264 17.84 18.02 -2.20
CA GLN A 264 17.75 16.56 -2.28
C GLN A 264 17.43 16.11 -3.71
N PRO A 265 18.13 15.10 -4.27
CA PRO A 265 17.85 14.62 -5.62
C PRO A 265 16.40 14.15 -5.82
N SER A 266 15.76 13.57 -4.79
CA SER A 266 14.34 13.16 -4.82
C SER A 266 13.40 14.36 -4.99
N VAL A 267 13.72 15.50 -4.37
CA VAL A 267 12.98 16.75 -4.48
C VAL A 267 13.15 17.33 -5.88
N LEU A 268 14.39 17.37 -6.39
CA LEU A 268 14.70 17.83 -7.73
C LEU A 268 14.00 16.99 -8.80
N VAL A 269 14.03 15.65 -8.68
CA VAL A 269 13.29 14.73 -9.57
C VAL A 269 11.80 15.00 -9.55
N SER A 270 11.22 15.24 -8.36
CA SER A 270 9.79 15.55 -8.24
C SER A 270 9.43 16.87 -8.94
N GLN A 271 10.30 17.89 -8.83
CA GLN A 271 10.13 19.17 -9.54
C GLN A 271 10.26 19.01 -11.06
N LEU A 272 11.23 18.21 -11.53
CA LEU A 272 11.39 17.89 -12.94
C LEU A 272 10.16 17.15 -13.48
N ILE A 273 9.66 16.13 -12.78
CA ILE A 273 8.44 15.39 -13.17
C ILE A 273 7.25 16.35 -13.28
N GLN A 274 7.07 17.24 -12.30
CA GLN A 274 5.96 18.19 -12.31
C GLN A 274 6.05 19.17 -13.50
N THR A 275 7.25 19.70 -13.76
CA THR A 275 7.49 20.67 -14.84
C THR A 275 7.40 20.01 -16.22
N VAL A 276 7.92 18.79 -16.36
CA VAL A 276 7.76 17.98 -17.58
C VAL A 276 6.28 17.68 -17.82
N ARG A 277 5.53 17.29 -16.78
CA ARG A 277 4.09 17.00 -16.91
C ARG A 277 3.28 18.19 -17.40
N SER A 278 3.59 19.42 -16.96
CA SER A 278 2.89 20.62 -17.43
C SER A 278 3.29 21.02 -18.86
N THR A 279 4.52 20.72 -19.29
CA THR A 279 5.06 21.12 -20.61
C THR A 279 4.95 20.02 -21.67
N ILE A 280 4.59 18.78 -21.31
CA ILE A 280 4.60 17.63 -22.23
C ILE A 280 3.67 17.80 -23.44
N ALA A 281 2.60 18.57 -23.29
CA ALA A 281 1.68 18.89 -24.40
C ALA A 281 2.36 19.77 -25.47
N GLU A 282 3.28 20.64 -25.05
CA GLU A 282 4.06 21.51 -25.93
C GLU A 282 5.35 20.82 -26.41
N LYS A 283 5.94 19.96 -25.57
CA LYS A 283 7.23 19.29 -25.78
C LYS A 283 7.10 17.76 -25.60
N PRO A 284 6.54 17.03 -26.58
CA PRO A 284 6.31 15.59 -26.47
C PRO A 284 7.62 14.77 -26.38
N GLN A 285 8.76 15.34 -26.76
CA GLN A 285 10.09 14.71 -26.61
C GLN A 285 10.43 14.37 -25.15
N PHE A 286 9.81 15.03 -24.17
CA PHE A 286 10.05 14.75 -22.75
C PHE A 286 9.33 13.51 -22.22
N ILE A 287 8.52 12.80 -23.02
CA ILE A 287 7.85 11.57 -22.56
C ILE A 287 8.85 10.49 -22.13
N THR A 288 9.95 10.34 -22.86
CA THR A 288 11.02 9.37 -22.52
C THR A 288 11.73 9.78 -21.24
N LEU A 289 11.98 11.09 -21.05
CA LEU A 289 12.55 11.62 -19.82
C LEU A 289 11.62 11.37 -18.64
N LEU A 290 10.32 11.60 -18.80
CA LEU A 290 9.33 11.39 -17.75
C LEU A 290 9.35 9.95 -17.23
N ASP A 291 9.33 8.97 -18.13
CA ASP A 291 9.39 7.55 -17.77
C ASP A 291 10.69 7.21 -17.01
N GLN A 292 11.82 7.72 -17.48
CA GLN A 292 13.11 7.53 -16.83
C GLN A 292 13.18 8.20 -15.44
N LEU A 293 12.60 9.38 -15.27
CA LEU A 293 12.54 10.09 -13.99
C LEU A 293 11.69 9.32 -12.95
N LEU A 294 10.66 8.59 -13.37
CA LEU A 294 9.88 7.72 -12.48
C LEU A 294 10.71 6.54 -11.94
N GLU A 295 11.71 6.07 -12.68
CA GLU A 295 12.67 5.08 -12.18
C GLU A 295 13.65 5.69 -11.18
N VAL A 296 14.08 6.94 -11.41
CA VAL A 296 15.01 7.65 -10.48
C VAL A 296 14.40 7.73 -9.10
N ALA A 297 13.11 8.04 -9.00
CA ALA A 297 12.38 8.13 -7.73
C ALA A 297 12.35 6.81 -6.94
N LYS A 298 12.57 5.66 -7.60
CA LYS A 298 12.59 4.32 -6.98
C LYS A 298 14.00 3.79 -6.71
N SER A 299 15.05 4.48 -7.17
CA SER A 299 16.43 4.04 -7.08
C SER A 299 16.99 4.18 -5.65
N SER A 300 17.87 3.25 -5.25
CA SER A 300 18.66 3.36 -4.01
C SER A 300 19.73 4.46 -4.09
N GLN A 301 20.11 4.87 -5.30
CA GLN A 301 21.05 5.97 -5.57
C GLN A 301 20.42 6.99 -6.53
N PRO A 302 19.55 7.88 -6.03
CA PRO A 302 18.81 8.82 -6.87
C PRO A 302 19.71 9.80 -7.62
N ASN A 303 20.80 10.27 -7.01
CA ASN A 303 21.72 11.23 -7.63
C ASN A 303 22.41 10.65 -8.90
N ILE A 304 23.09 9.51 -8.75
CA ILE A 304 23.77 8.84 -9.87
C ILE A 304 22.76 8.42 -10.95
N LYS A 305 21.60 7.90 -10.55
CA LYS A 305 20.55 7.53 -11.51
C LYS A 305 20.03 8.77 -12.25
N LEU A 306 19.84 9.91 -11.58
CA LEU A 306 19.45 11.17 -12.21
C LEU A 306 20.47 11.62 -13.25
N LEU A 307 21.77 11.62 -12.90
CA LEU A 307 22.84 11.94 -13.84
C LEU A 307 22.81 11.02 -15.06
N THR A 308 22.73 9.69 -14.85
CA THR A 308 22.70 8.73 -15.96
C THR A 308 21.48 8.92 -16.87
N VAL A 309 20.31 9.25 -16.31
CA VAL A 309 19.09 9.51 -17.07
C VAL A 309 19.22 10.78 -17.92
N LEU A 310 19.71 11.87 -17.33
CA LEU A 310 19.93 13.12 -18.05
C LEU A 310 21.06 13.00 -19.10
N ALA A 311 22.07 12.17 -18.84
CA ALA A 311 23.18 11.91 -19.74
C ALA A 311 22.89 10.84 -20.81
N ALA A 312 21.91 9.95 -20.62
CA ALA A 312 21.64 8.84 -21.55
C ALA A 312 21.30 9.31 -22.97
N HIS A 313 20.77 10.52 -23.12
CA HIS A 313 20.43 11.11 -24.42
C HIS A 313 21.61 11.81 -25.13
N THR A 314 22.72 12.04 -24.42
CA THR A 314 23.95 12.66 -24.97
C THR A 314 24.89 11.59 -25.54
N VAL A 315 24.93 10.40 -24.93
CA VAL A 315 25.75 9.28 -25.36
C VAL A 315 24.97 8.44 -26.39
N ARG A 316 25.22 8.65 -27.69
CA ARG A 316 24.80 7.65 -28.69
C ARG A 316 25.56 6.35 -28.41
N PRO A 317 24.90 5.20 -28.26
CA PRO A 317 25.63 3.93 -28.34
C PRO A 317 26.30 3.89 -29.71
N LYS A 318 27.61 3.65 -29.75
CA LYS A 318 28.30 3.22 -30.97
C LYS A 318 27.70 1.85 -31.33
N VAL A 319 26.57 1.85 -32.02
CA VAL A 319 26.19 0.68 -32.81
C VAL A 319 27.18 0.70 -33.96
N ALA A 320 28.28 -0.06 -33.81
CA ALA A 320 29.09 -0.43 -34.95
C ALA A 320 28.15 -1.17 -35.89
N ALA A 321 27.63 -0.47 -36.90
CA ALA A 321 27.01 -1.12 -38.03
C ALA A 321 28.08 -2.04 -38.62
N LEU A 322 27.98 -3.34 -38.33
CA LEU A 322 28.56 -4.37 -39.16
C LEU A 322 27.81 -4.31 -40.50
N ALA A 323 28.12 -3.28 -41.29
CA ALA A 323 27.80 -3.28 -42.70
C ALA A 323 28.68 -4.36 -43.33
N ALA A 324 28.17 -5.59 -43.36
CA ALA A 324 28.68 -6.57 -44.29
C ALA A 324 28.49 -5.98 -45.70
N PRO A 325 29.53 -5.90 -46.54
CA PRO A 325 29.33 -5.50 -47.92
C PRO A 325 28.40 -6.53 -48.59
N PRO A 326 27.48 -6.11 -49.47
CA PRO A 326 26.68 -7.07 -50.22
C PRO A 326 27.64 -7.91 -51.06
N LEU A 327 27.69 -9.21 -50.79
CA LEU A 327 28.32 -10.17 -51.68
C LEU A 327 27.50 -10.19 -52.97
N GLU A 328 27.98 -9.49 -54.00
CA GLU A 328 27.49 -9.64 -55.36
C GLU A 328 27.84 -11.06 -55.82
N VAL A 329 26.87 -11.97 -55.76
CA VAL A 329 26.95 -13.26 -56.43
C VAL A 329 26.41 -13.08 -57.84
N SER A 330 27.26 -12.61 -58.75
CA SER A 330 27.01 -12.71 -60.18
C SER A 330 27.46 -14.09 -60.68
N ALA A 331 26.56 -15.08 -60.63
CA ALA A 331 26.71 -16.32 -61.37
C ALA A 331 25.82 -16.25 -62.63
N PRO A 332 26.36 -16.45 -63.84
CA PRO A 332 25.60 -16.35 -65.09
C PRO A 332 24.62 -17.51 -65.26
N ILE A 333 23.46 -17.19 -65.86
CA ILE A 333 22.25 -18.01 -66.01
C ILE A 333 22.47 -19.36 -66.77
N ALA A 334 23.65 -19.61 -67.32
CA ALA A 334 23.95 -20.77 -68.16
C ALA A 334 24.08 -22.12 -67.42
N GLU A 335 24.21 -22.13 -66.09
CA GLU A 335 24.41 -23.37 -65.33
C GLU A 335 23.12 -23.95 -64.73
N LEU A 336 22.01 -23.19 -64.74
CA LEU A 336 20.70 -23.62 -64.25
C LEU A 336 19.82 -24.29 -65.32
N GLU A 337 20.16 -24.18 -66.61
CA GLU A 337 19.36 -24.76 -67.70
C GLU A 337 19.64 -26.25 -67.96
N LYS A 338 20.71 -26.83 -67.39
CA LYS A 338 21.07 -28.26 -67.61
C LYS A 338 20.40 -29.26 -66.67
N GLN A 339 19.56 -28.82 -65.72
CA GLN A 339 18.82 -29.72 -64.81
C GLN A 339 17.30 -29.71 -65.00
N ALA A 340 16.78 -29.00 -66.01
CA ALA A 340 15.34 -28.88 -66.26
C ALA A 340 14.76 -29.93 -67.23
N THR A 341 15.16 -31.20 -67.12
CA THR A 341 14.44 -32.31 -67.78
C THR A 341 14.36 -33.54 -66.88
N LYS A 342 13.34 -33.60 -66.02
CA LYS A 342 12.53 -34.81 -65.74
C LYS A 342 11.27 -34.45 -64.91
N PRO A 343 10.13 -35.16 -65.09
CA PRO A 343 8.79 -34.67 -64.74
C PRO A 343 8.38 -34.89 -63.28
N ALA A 344 7.50 -34.02 -62.80
CA ALA A 344 6.97 -33.94 -61.43
C ALA A 344 6.04 -35.10 -61.00
N PRO A 345 5.92 -35.33 -59.67
CA PRO A 345 4.69 -35.83 -59.08
C PRO A 345 4.12 -34.93 -57.95
N LYS A 346 2.84 -34.60 -58.14
CA LYS A 346 1.71 -34.32 -57.23
C LYS A 346 1.96 -33.80 -55.79
N ILE A 347 1.41 -32.61 -55.58
CA ILE A 347 1.14 -31.92 -54.31
C ILE A 347 0.04 -32.66 -53.54
N VAL A 348 0.30 -32.97 -52.27
CA VAL A 348 -0.73 -33.29 -51.26
C VAL A 348 -0.77 -32.16 -50.24
N SER A 349 -1.97 -31.61 -50.11
CA SER A 349 -2.42 -30.53 -49.25
C SER A 349 -2.27 -30.82 -47.75
N GLN A 350 -1.74 -29.84 -47.01
CA GLN A 350 -1.94 -29.71 -45.56
C GLN A 350 -2.94 -28.58 -45.30
N THR A 351 -4.02 -28.90 -44.60
CA THR A 351 -5.04 -27.95 -44.13
C THR A 351 -4.70 -27.40 -42.73
N PRO A 352 -5.27 -26.24 -42.35
CA PRO A 352 -4.70 -25.27 -41.43
C PRO A 352 -5.32 -25.28 -40.03
N ILE A 353 -4.69 -24.62 -39.05
CA ILE A 353 -5.31 -24.29 -37.76
C ILE A 353 -5.47 -22.76 -37.66
N SER A 354 -6.74 -22.35 -37.52
CA SER A 354 -7.23 -20.99 -37.32
C SER A 354 -7.65 -20.78 -35.86
N HIS A 355 -7.59 -19.52 -35.42
CA HIS A 355 -8.00 -18.99 -34.12
C HIS A 355 -9.49 -19.21 -33.77
N LYS A 356 -9.82 -19.37 -32.46
CA LYS A 356 -10.53 -18.37 -31.62
C LYS A 356 -10.99 -18.92 -30.24
N SER A 357 -11.14 -17.95 -29.32
CA SER A 357 -11.55 -17.93 -27.90
C SER A 357 -12.67 -18.88 -27.42
N PRO A 358 -12.90 -18.90 -26.10
CA PRO A 358 -14.27 -18.78 -25.60
C PRO A 358 -14.47 -17.81 -24.42
N ALA A 359 -15.69 -17.26 -24.38
CA ALA A 359 -16.34 -16.61 -23.24
C ALA A 359 -17.42 -17.53 -22.64
N LYS A 360 -17.79 -17.30 -21.36
CA LYS A 360 -19.04 -17.54 -20.54
C LYS A 360 -20.27 -18.24 -21.18
N PRO A 361 -21.36 -18.66 -20.46
CA PRO A 361 -21.74 -18.62 -19.02
C PRO A 361 -22.53 -19.85 -18.46
N ALA A 362 -22.99 -19.80 -17.18
CA ALA A 362 -24.39 -20.05 -16.69
C ALA A 362 -24.53 -20.82 -15.34
N ALA A 363 -25.51 -20.40 -14.53
CA ALA A 363 -26.08 -21.03 -13.31
C ALA A 363 -27.30 -21.93 -13.70
N PRO A 364 -28.14 -22.57 -12.80
CA PRO A 364 -28.40 -22.38 -11.35
C PRO A 364 -28.83 -23.60 -10.45
N ALA A 365 -29.02 -23.33 -9.13
CA ALA A 365 -29.97 -23.92 -8.13
C ALA A 365 -29.78 -25.39 -7.63
N THR A 366 -30.06 -25.87 -6.39
CA THR A 366 -30.70 -25.36 -5.14
C THR A 366 -30.45 -26.32 -3.94
N GLN A 367 -30.40 -25.74 -2.72
CA GLN A 367 -30.93 -26.19 -1.38
C GLN A 367 -30.26 -27.25 -0.45
N LYS A 368 -29.90 -26.70 0.74
CA LYS A 368 -30.20 -27.09 2.16
C LYS A 368 -29.57 -28.36 2.78
N GLN A 369 -28.73 -28.16 3.81
CA GLN A 369 -29.01 -28.34 5.26
C GLN A 369 -27.73 -28.18 6.11
N THR A 370 -27.85 -27.66 7.32
CA THR A 370 -26.83 -27.65 8.41
C THR A 370 -27.29 -28.66 9.47
N PRO A 371 -26.41 -29.34 10.25
CA PRO A 371 -25.93 -28.75 11.52
C PRO A 371 -24.56 -29.23 12.09
N ALA A 372 -23.99 -28.38 12.96
CA ALA A 372 -23.25 -28.66 14.23
C ALA A 372 -21.88 -29.40 14.33
N LYS A 373 -20.97 -28.73 15.10
CA LYS A 373 -19.89 -29.17 16.02
C LYS A 373 -19.41 -30.65 16.02
N GLN A 374 -18.09 -30.89 15.92
CA GLN A 374 -17.21 -31.36 17.02
C GLN A 374 -15.78 -31.69 16.55
N ASP A 375 -14.83 -31.33 17.44
CA ASP A 375 -13.52 -31.93 17.73
C ASP A 375 -12.44 -32.08 16.64
N ALA A 376 -11.36 -31.31 16.83
CA ALA A 376 -10.07 -31.55 16.18
C ALA A 376 -9.40 -32.80 16.79
N PRO A 377 -8.83 -33.70 15.98
CA PRO A 377 -8.17 -34.90 16.49
C PRO A 377 -6.74 -34.60 16.92
N THR A 378 -6.40 -35.04 18.13
CA THR A 378 -5.05 -35.24 18.64
C THR A 378 -4.30 -36.25 17.77
N PRO A 379 -3.02 -36.04 17.38
CA PRO A 379 -2.23 -37.11 16.79
C PRO A 379 -1.55 -37.97 17.88
N MET A 380 -1.80 -39.27 17.78
CA MET A 380 -1.16 -40.35 18.52
C MET A 380 0.36 -40.35 18.37
N GLY A 381 1.06 -40.54 19.49
CA GLY A 381 2.49 -40.87 19.53
C GLY A 381 2.75 -42.37 19.45
N THR A 382 3.96 -42.71 19.00
CA THR A 382 4.58 -44.02 19.24
C THR A 382 6.09 -43.86 19.48
N GLY A 383 6.54 -44.12 20.72
CA GLY A 383 7.85 -44.71 21.04
C GLY A 383 9.02 -43.78 21.44
N ASN A 384 9.29 -43.69 22.76
CA ASN A 384 10.36 -43.03 23.54
C ASN A 384 11.81 -43.16 23.01
N ASP A 385 12.76 -42.24 23.24
CA ASP A 385 12.88 -41.15 24.23
C ASP A 385 13.36 -39.83 23.58
N LEU A 386 12.42 -38.97 23.23
CA LEU A 386 12.61 -37.51 23.14
C LEU A 386 11.28 -36.91 23.57
N ASN A 387 11.25 -36.25 24.73
CA ASN A 387 10.03 -35.68 25.24
C ASN A 387 9.72 -34.37 24.50
N TRP A 388 9.04 -34.50 23.37
CA TRP A 388 8.74 -33.38 22.47
C TRP A 388 7.97 -32.27 23.19
N GLU A 389 7.09 -32.62 24.12
CA GLU A 389 6.34 -31.66 24.93
C GLU A 389 7.27 -30.85 25.85
N GLN A 390 8.23 -31.50 26.52
CA GLN A 390 9.25 -30.79 27.32
C GLN A 390 10.12 -29.88 26.48
N LEU A 391 10.46 -30.30 25.25
CA LEU A 391 11.21 -29.47 24.31
C LEU A 391 10.43 -28.24 23.84
N LEU A 392 9.14 -28.40 23.56
CA LEU A 392 8.26 -27.27 23.23
C LEU A 392 8.10 -26.32 24.42
N GLU A 393 7.94 -26.83 25.63
CA GLU A 393 7.78 -26.01 26.83
C GLU A 393 9.06 -25.24 27.17
N TYR A 394 10.23 -25.88 27.10
CA TYR A 394 11.52 -25.23 27.28
C TYR A 394 11.77 -24.16 26.20
N ALA A 395 11.44 -24.46 24.94
CA ALA A 395 11.54 -23.51 23.84
C ALA A 395 10.58 -22.33 24.00
N HIS A 396 9.38 -22.54 24.55
CA HIS A 396 8.43 -21.47 24.82
C HIS A 396 8.97 -20.50 25.88
N GLN A 397 9.58 -21.02 26.94
CA GLN A 397 10.10 -20.21 28.05
C GLN A 397 11.40 -19.47 27.69
N ASN A 398 12.29 -20.07 26.90
CA ASN A 398 13.63 -19.54 26.67
C ASN A 398 13.84 -18.97 25.25
N PHE A 399 13.12 -19.46 24.24
CA PHE A 399 13.36 -19.18 22.83
C PHE A 399 12.08 -19.07 21.98
N VAL A 400 11.26 -18.04 22.23
CA VAL A 400 9.95 -17.79 21.56
C VAL A 400 10.00 -17.92 20.03
N ALA A 401 11.08 -17.45 19.39
CA ALA A 401 11.25 -17.51 17.94
C ALA A 401 11.33 -18.94 17.39
N ILE A 402 11.90 -19.88 18.15
CA ILE A 402 12.05 -21.29 17.77
C ILE A 402 10.79 -22.07 18.12
N TYR A 403 10.16 -21.79 19.26
CA TYR A 403 8.86 -22.35 19.62
C TYR A 403 7.81 -22.14 18.52
N SER A 404 7.76 -20.94 17.94
CA SER A 404 6.83 -20.61 16.84
C SER A 404 7.00 -21.50 15.59
N VAL A 405 8.19 -22.08 15.41
CA VAL A 405 8.50 -22.96 14.29
C VAL A 405 8.34 -24.43 14.70
N LEU A 406 8.89 -24.83 15.84
CA LEU A 406 8.81 -26.20 16.35
C LEU A 406 7.38 -26.65 16.63
N SER A 407 6.50 -25.77 17.12
CA SER A 407 5.06 -26.06 17.30
C SER A 407 4.33 -26.45 16.01
N LYS A 408 4.93 -26.16 14.85
CA LYS A 408 4.40 -26.47 13.52
C LYS A 408 5.21 -27.54 12.77
N CYS A 409 6.26 -28.07 13.40
CA CYS A 409 7.11 -29.09 12.80
C CYS A 409 6.64 -30.48 13.21
N SER A 410 6.78 -31.45 12.31
CA SER A 410 6.76 -32.87 12.64
C SER A 410 8.20 -33.36 12.76
N TYR A 411 8.45 -34.38 13.58
CA TYR A 411 9.78 -34.93 13.76
C TYR A 411 9.79 -36.44 13.50
N GLU A 412 10.94 -36.92 13.03
CA GLU A 412 11.26 -38.34 12.92
C GLU A 412 12.66 -38.55 13.48
N ARG A 413 12.84 -39.61 14.25
CA ARG A 413 14.12 -39.95 14.85
C ARG A 413 14.64 -41.21 14.21
N SER A 414 15.88 -41.15 13.72
CA SER A 414 16.72 -42.31 13.40
C SER A 414 17.91 -42.30 14.36
N ASP A 415 18.52 -43.45 14.64
CA ASP A 415 19.35 -43.74 15.82
C ASP A 415 20.29 -42.60 16.30
N ASP A 416 20.94 -41.86 15.37
CA ASP A 416 21.87 -40.75 15.67
C ASP A 416 21.46 -39.38 15.05
N THR A 417 20.28 -39.31 14.42
CA THR A 417 19.80 -38.14 13.66
C THR A 417 18.34 -37.80 13.95
N LEU A 418 18.10 -36.52 14.30
CA LEU A 418 16.77 -35.94 14.44
C LEU A 418 16.40 -35.20 13.15
N VAL A 419 15.39 -35.70 12.44
CA VAL A 419 14.86 -35.10 11.21
C VAL A 419 13.64 -34.24 11.56
N LEU A 420 13.73 -32.94 11.26
CA LEU A 420 12.65 -31.96 11.46
C LEU A 420 12.01 -31.61 10.13
N TYR A 421 10.74 -32.00 9.96
CA TYR A 421 9.92 -31.64 8.82
C TYR A 421 9.20 -30.32 9.11
N THR A 422 9.64 -29.26 8.44
CA THR A 422 9.14 -27.89 8.66
C THR A 422 7.94 -27.53 7.78
N GLY A 423 7.62 -28.37 6.78
CA GLY A 423 6.52 -28.17 5.83
C GLY A 423 6.66 -26.96 4.89
N ASN A 424 7.62 -26.05 5.13
CA ASN A 424 7.86 -24.86 4.30
C ASN A 424 9.35 -24.48 4.28
N ALA A 425 9.87 -24.14 3.10
CA ALA A 425 11.24 -23.66 2.89
C ALA A 425 11.61 -22.42 3.74
N PHE A 426 10.64 -21.56 4.07
CA PHE A 426 10.86 -20.40 4.95
C PHE A 426 11.20 -20.82 6.39
N TYR A 427 10.52 -21.83 6.92
CA TYR A 427 10.74 -22.34 8.27
C TYR A 427 12.04 -23.12 8.38
N LYS A 428 12.40 -23.88 7.33
CA LYS A 428 13.74 -24.48 7.19
C LYS A 428 14.84 -23.43 7.28
N LYS A 429 14.77 -22.37 6.46
CA LYS A 429 15.77 -21.29 6.46
C LYS A 429 15.90 -20.60 7.82
N LYS A 430 14.79 -20.51 8.57
CA LYS A 430 14.76 -19.92 9.90
C LYS A 430 15.41 -20.82 10.96
N LEU A 431 15.24 -22.15 10.88
CA LEU A 431 15.90 -23.11 11.79
C LEU A 431 17.38 -23.33 11.45
N ASP A 432 17.77 -23.19 10.18
CA ASP A 432 19.15 -23.33 9.73
C ASP A 432 20.02 -22.09 9.98
N ASP A 433 19.42 -20.96 10.33
CA ASP A 433 20.15 -19.76 10.74
C ASP A 433 21.03 -20.04 11.96
N ALA A 434 22.28 -19.56 11.95
CA ALA A 434 23.30 -19.92 12.94
C ALA A 434 22.85 -19.63 14.39
N LYS A 435 22.09 -18.55 14.59
CA LYS A 435 21.53 -18.17 15.89
C LYS A 435 20.44 -19.14 16.35
N HIS A 436 19.51 -19.50 15.46
CA HIS A 436 18.41 -20.39 15.82
C HIS A 436 18.86 -21.85 15.95
N ARG A 437 19.81 -22.28 15.11
CA ARG A 437 20.43 -23.59 15.20
C ARG A 437 21.17 -23.76 16.54
N GLY A 438 21.90 -22.74 16.99
CA GLY A 438 22.55 -22.75 18.31
C GLY A 438 21.57 -22.83 19.48
N ASN A 439 20.45 -22.10 19.41
CA ASN A 439 19.41 -22.15 20.44
C ASN A 439 18.63 -23.48 20.43
N LEU A 440 18.44 -24.10 19.26
CA LEU A 440 17.85 -25.42 19.12
C LEU A 440 18.75 -26.49 19.76
N PHE A 441 20.07 -26.43 19.53
CA PHE A 441 21.03 -27.31 20.20
C PHE A 441 21.01 -27.16 21.72
N LYS A 442 20.89 -25.93 22.24
CA LYS A 442 20.74 -25.68 23.69
C LYS A 442 19.45 -26.29 24.24
N ALA A 443 18.33 -26.10 23.55
CA ALA A 443 17.06 -26.68 23.95
C ALA A 443 17.10 -28.22 23.95
N LEU A 444 17.75 -28.84 22.97
CA LEU A 444 17.93 -30.29 22.90
C LEU A 444 18.89 -30.84 23.98
N ALA A 445 19.95 -30.10 24.30
CA ALA A 445 20.89 -30.50 25.35
C ALA A 445 20.23 -30.56 26.73
N GLU A 446 19.37 -29.58 27.04
CA GLU A 446 18.67 -29.48 28.33
C GLU A 446 17.49 -30.46 28.46
N THR A 447 16.95 -30.94 27.34
CA THR A 447 15.79 -31.85 27.31
C THR A 447 16.15 -33.31 27.08
N GLY A 448 17.44 -33.66 27.26
CA GLY A 448 17.92 -35.04 27.24
C GLY A 448 18.28 -35.59 25.85
N ALA A 449 18.35 -34.72 24.83
CA ALA A 449 18.69 -35.07 23.45
C ALA A 449 20.02 -34.44 22.98
N GLY A 450 20.89 -34.09 23.93
CA GLY A 450 22.21 -33.53 23.64
C GLY A 450 23.11 -34.55 22.94
N GLY A 451 23.51 -34.26 21.70
CA GLY A 451 24.44 -35.08 20.92
C GLY A 451 23.93 -35.54 19.55
N MET A 452 22.65 -35.35 19.24
CA MET A 452 22.08 -35.78 17.95
C MET A 452 22.40 -34.80 16.81
N THR A 453 22.60 -35.36 15.61
CA THR A 453 22.70 -34.56 14.38
C THR A 453 21.31 -34.09 13.95
N ILE A 454 21.15 -32.79 13.64
CA ILE A 454 19.85 -32.21 13.28
C ILE A 454 19.78 -32.00 11.76
N GLU A 455 18.84 -32.67 11.11
CA GLU A 455 18.51 -32.45 9.71
C GLU A 455 17.16 -31.73 9.56
N THR A 456 17.11 -30.70 8.73
CA THR A 456 15.91 -29.90 8.48
C THR A 456 15.42 -30.14 7.05
N ILE A 457 14.18 -30.62 6.93
CA ILE A 457 13.52 -30.87 5.64
C ILE A 457 12.39 -29.84 5.46
N GLY A 458 12.38 -29.20 4.28
CA GLY A 458 11.45 -28.13 3.93
C GLY A 458 10.08 -28.60 3.50
N THR A 459 9.90 -29.90 3.34
CA THR A 459 8.66 -30.57 2.89
C THR A 459 8.02 -31.34 4.05
N PRO A 460 6.71 -31.64 3.98
CA PRO A 460 6.07 -32.55 4.94
C PRO A 460 6.68 -33.96 4.86
N PRO A 461 6.52 -34.79 5.91
CA PRO A 461 7.04 -36.16 5.92
C PRO A 461 6.42 -37.00 4.79
N PRO A 462 7.17 -37.94 4.17
CA PRO A 462 6.63 -38.80 3.13
C PRO A 462 5.51 -39.70 3.69
N PRO A 463 4.43 -39.94 2.92
CA PRO A 463 3.33 -40.81 3.35
C PRO A 463 3.81 -42.25 3.52
N LYS A 464 3.39 -42.91 4.60
CA LYS A 464 3.77 -44.30 4.95
C LYS A 464 3.15 -45.38 4.05
N ASP A 465 2.38 -45.00 3.03
CA ASP A 465 1.73 -45.94 2.11
C ASP A 465 2.59 -46.22 0.87
N SER A 466 2.92 -47.51 0.69
CA SER A 466 3.81 -48.05 -0.37
C SER A 466 3.37 -47.69 -1.80
N THR A 467 2.09 -47.35 -2.01
CA THR A 467 1.54 -46.93 -3.30
C THR A 467 1.64 -45.42 -3.55
N ALA A 468 1.59 -44.58 -2.50
CA ALA A 468 1.68 -43.12 -2.62
C ALA A 468 3.11 -42.63 -2.85
N ALA A 469 4.11 -43.34 -2.29
CA ALA A 469 5.53 -43.02 -2.48
C ALA A 469 6.01 -43.21 -3.93
N ALA A 470 5.48 -44.22 -4.64
CA ALA A 470 5.80 -44.47 -6.05
C ALA A 470 5.20 -43.40 -6.99
N VAL A 471 4.02 -42.87 -6.66
CA VAL A 471 3.35 -41.83 -7.45
C VAL A 471 4.05 -40.47 -7.28
N ALA A 472 4.51 -40.15 -6.06
CA ALA A 472 5.24 -38.91 -5.77
C ALA A 472 6.63 -38.83 -6.44
N ALA A 473 7.30 -39.98 -6.66
CA ALA A 473 8.59 -40.03 -7.34
C ALA A 473 8.50 -39.85 -8.87
N ILE A 474 7.35 -40.17 -9.46
CA ILE A 474 7.12 -40.09 -10.92
C ILE A 474 6.62 -38.69 -11.34
N MET A 475 5.91 -37.98 -10.45
CA MET A 475 5.22 -36.72 -10.76
C MET A 475 5.99 -35.51 -10.22
N GLY A 476 7.19 -35.27 -10.75
CA GLY A 476 8.06 -34.16 -10.36
C GLY A 476 7.32 -32.83 -10.18
N GLY A 477 7.21 -32.41 -8.91
CA GLY A 477 6.96 -31.04 -8.46
C GLY A 477 5.88 -30.26 -9.21
N GLY A 478 4.61 -30.63 -9.03
CA GLY A 478 3.45 -29.83 -9.43
C GLY A 478 2.37 -29.87 -8.35
N GLU A 479 1.74 -28.72 -8.07
CA GLU A 479 0.61 -28.59 -7.14
C GLU A 479 -0.50 -29.61 -7.42
N GLU A 480 -0.99 -30.26 -6.36
CA GLU A 480 -2.18 -31.12 -6.42
C GLU A 480 -3.42 -30.28 -6.72
N VAL A 481 -3.98 -30.44 -7.91
CA VAL A 481 -5.36 -30.07 -8.21
C VAL A 481 -6.24 -31.21 -7.72
N ASN A 482 -7.06 -30.96 -6.71
CA ASN A 482 -8.02 -31.94 -6.21
C ASN A 482 -9.11 -32.16 -7.26
N VAL A 483 -9.20 -33.38 -7.80
CA VAL A 483 -10.23 -33.81 -8.76
C VAL A 483 -11.14 -34.82 -8.07
N ALA A 484 -12.45 -34.56 -8.17
CA ALA A 484 -13.59 -35.39 -7.73
C ALA A 484 -13.80 -35.46 -6.21
N GLU A 485 -15.00 -35.53 -5.66
CA GLU A 485 -16.37 -35.68 -6.17
C GLU A 485 -17.34 -35.23 -5.07
#